data_AF-A0A944HL19-F1
#
_entry.id   AF-A0A944HL19-F1
#
_cell.length_a   1.000
_cell.length_b   1.000
_cell.length_c   1.000
_cell.angle_alpha   90.00
_cell.angle_beta   90.00
_cell.angle_gamma   90.00
#
_symmetry.space_group_name_H-M   'P 1'
#
loop_
_entity.id
_entity.type
_entity.pdbx_description
1 polymer ?
#
loop_
_entity_poly.entity_id
_entity_poly.type
_entity_poly.pdbx_seq_one_letter_code
_entity_poly.pdbx_strand_id
1 'polypeptide(L)'
;MRRHIDFDRLHNFRDLGGYRTQDGRTVRWGRLYRSDALSKLQGADWDRYLSLGVRTVIDLRYPWEIEAKGRVPESAGQTYVNLSVEHRPYDQAEIDPGLDPWRYLADRYAEVALDGAEELKQALELIAGADDSPQVFHCASGKDRTGLLAALVLSLLDVGVDDIAADFALTELATDRLIADWAAAHPTRTLRWPGYGRAPEDVIRLFLSDLTTTYGSVRDYAVKHVGVDDALIDRLRTQLLV
;
A
#
# COMPACT_ATOMS: atom_id res chain seq x y z
N MET A 1 14.32 -14.45 -6.73
CA MET A 1 13.91 -13.11 -6.27
C MET A 1 13.43 -13.23 -4.83
N ARG A 2 13.74 -12.24 -3.97
CA ARG A 2 13.21 -12.18 -2.59
C ARG A 2 12.13 -11.10 -2.54
N ARG A 3 10.97 -11.43 -1.97
CA ARG A 3 9.84 -10.51 -1.83
C ARG A 3 10.18 -9.36 -0.88
N HIS A 4 10.55 -9.69 0.35
CA HIS A 4 11.08 -8.70 1.28
C HIS A 4 12.51 -8.35 0.90
N ILE A 5 12.76 -7.05 0.89
CA ILE A 5 14.09 -6.49 0.70
C ILE A 5 14.46 -5.89 2.04
N ASP A 6 15.54 -6.40 2.62
CA ASP A 6 15.93 -6.01 3.98
C ASP A 6 16.49 -4.59 3.99
N PHE A 7 15.94 -3.76 4.85
CA PHE A 7 16.44 -2.44 5.20
C PHE A 7 16.54 -2.36 6.72
N ASP A 8 17.51 -1.61 7.21
CA ASP A 8 17.66 -1.44 8.65
C ASP A 8 16.56 -0.52 9.20
N ARG A 9 16.17 0.50 8.42
CA ARG A 9 15.24 1.56 8.84
C ARG A 9 13.83 1.42 8.30
N LEU A 10 13.65 0.74 7.17
CA LEU A 10 12.32 0.43 6.64
C LEU A 10 11.87 -0.91 7.21
N HIS A 11 10.61 -1.00 7.63
CA HIS A 11 10.09 -2.20 8.29
C HIS A 11 9.20 -3.02 7.37
N ASN A 12 8.72 -2.43 6.28
CA ASN A 12 7.65 -3.00 5.48
C ASN A 12 7.88 -2.85 3.96
N PHE A 13 9.14 -2.86 3.53
CA PHE A 13 9.51 -2.74 2.11
C PHE A 13 9.51 -4.13 1.43
N ARG A 14 8.76 -4.27 0.34
CA ARG A 14 8.74 -5.48 -0.48
C ARG A 14 8.30 -5.26 -1.92
N ASP A 15 8.65 -6.21 -2.78
CA ASP A 15 8.22 -6.34 -4.16
C ASP A 15 6.84 -7.00 -4.26
N LEU A 16 5.97 -6.53 -5.15
CA LEU A 16 4.66 -7.15 -5.45
C LEU A 16 4.74 -8.23 -6.54
N GLY A 17 5.94 -8.56 -7.03
CA GLY A 17 6.17 -9.61 -7.99
C GLY A 17 5.92 -11.03 -7.45
N GLY A 18 5.77 -11.95 -8.40
CA GLY A 18 5.73 -13.40 -8.16
C GLY A 18 4.37 -13.99 -7.87
N TYR A 19 3.32 -13.18 -7.67
CA TYR A 19 1.96 -13.70 -7.53
C TYR A 19 1.44 -14.28 -8.85
N ARG A 20 0.69 -15.37 -8.78
CA ARG A 20 0.07 -16.00 -9.95
C ARG A 20 -1.31 -15.42 -10.16
N THR A 21 -1.63 -15.15 -11.41
CA THR A 21 -2.97 -14.73 -11.82
C THR A 21 -3.81 -15.96 -12.14
N GLN A 22 -5.14 -15.82 -12.10
CA GLN A 22 -6.06 -16.92 -12.42
C GLN A 22 -5.95 -17.36 -13.89
N ASP A 23 -5.53 -16.46 -14.78
CA ASP A 23 -5.22 -16.76 -16.19
C ASP A 23 -3.82 -17.38 -16.42
N GLY A 24 -3.07 -17.67 -15.35
CA GLY A 24 -1.80 -18.43 -15.39
C GLY A 24 -0.53 -17.59 -15.57
N ARG A 25 -0.65 -16.28 -15.78
CA ARG A 25 0.48 -15.33 -15.82
C ARG A 25 1.04 -15.08 -14.42
N THR A 26 2.15 -14.34 -14.36
CA THR A 26 2.84 -14.00 -13.11
C THR A 26 3.09 -12.50 -13.02
N VAL A 27 2.88 -11.92 -11.85
CA VAL A 27 3.29 -10.53 -11.59
C VAL A 27 4.81 -10.42 -11.71
N ARG A 28 5.29 -9.50 -12.55
CA ARG A 28 6.71 -9.25 -12.83
C ARG A 28 7.43 -8.79 -11.58
N TRP A 29 8.54 -9.44 -11.26
CA TRP A 29 9.49 -8.97 -10.25
C TRP A 29 10.17 -7.67 -10.68
N GLY A 30 10.50 -6.84 -9.70
CA GLY A 30 11.30 -5.64 -9.87
C GLY A 30 10.57 -4.48 -10.53
N ARG A 31 9.23 -4.53 -10.64
CA ARG A 31 8.42 -3.49 -11.29
C ARG A 31 7.67 -2.60 -10.32
N LEU A 32 7.09 -3.18 -9.27
CA LEU A 32 6.25 -2.46 -8.34
C LEU A 32 6.54 -2.89 -6.91
N TYR A 33 6.96 -1.93 -6.10
CA TYR A 33 7.26 -2.12 -4.69
C TYR A 33 6.23 -1.41 -3.82
N ARG A 34 6.08 -1.90 -2.59
CA ARG A 34 5.34 -1.24 -1.52
C ARG A 34 6.23 -1.06 -0.30
N SER A 35 6.01 0.00 0.46
CA SER A 35 6.87 0.34 1.61
C SER A 35 6.16 1.09 2.73
N ASP A 36 6.79 1.14 3.91
CA ASP A 36 6.60 2.22 4.89
C ASP A 36 7.35 3.49 4.47
N ALA A 37 7.30 4.55 5.30
CA ALA A 37 7.76 5.88 4.92
C ALA A 37 9.24 5.92 4.50
N LEU A 38 9.48 6.31 3.24
CA LEU A 38 10.82 6.37 2.65
C LEU A 38 11.69 7.53 3.16
N SER A 39 11.12 8.47 3.94
CA SER A 39 11.90 9.54 4.58
C SER A 39 12.90 9.03 5.62
N LYS A 40 12.78 7.77 6.04
CA LYS A 40 13.73 7.09 6.93
C LYS A 40 15.05 6.70 6.23
N LEU A 41 15.09 6.70 4.90
CA LEU A 41 16.24 6.23 4.13
C LEU A 41 17.47 7.13 4.31
N GLN A 42 18.61 6.52 4.61
CA GLN A 42 19.92 7.16 4.69
C GLN A 42 21.04 6.12 4.67
N GLY A 43 22.27 6.53 4.33
CA GLY A 43 23.44 5.64 4.33
C GLY A 43 23.23 4.39 3.46
N ALA A 44 23.58 3.21 3.98
CA ALA A 44 23.50 1.95 3.23
C ALA A 44 22.07 1.60 2.77
N ASP A 45 21.04 1.99 3.52
CA ASP A 45 19.65 1.81 3.11
C ASP A 45 19.32 2.68 1.88
N TRP A 46 19.86 3.89 1.82
CA TRP A 46 19.68 4.75 0.64
C TRP A 46 20.38 4.16 -0.59
N ASP A 47 21.62 3.69 -0.46
CA ASP A 47 22.35 3.04 -1.55
C ASP A 47 21.62 1.78 -2.04
N ARG A 48 21.06 0.99 -1.12
CA ARG A 48 20.23 -0.18 -1.46
C ARG A 48 18.98 0.24 -2.22
N TYR A 49 18.26 1.26 -1.76
CA TYR A 49 17.08 1.77 -2.46
C TYR A 49 17.43 2.24 -3.88
N LEU A 50 18.52 2.99 -4.05
CA LEU A 50 18.98 3.44 -5.37
C LEU A 50 19.30 2.26 -6.31
N SER A 51 19.85 1.17 -5.78
CA SER A 51 20.16 -0.04 -6.58
C SER A 51 18.93 -0.73 -7.16
N LEU A 52 17.74 -0.48 -6.61
CA LEU A 52 16.46 -0.99 -7.14
C LEU A 52 16.02 -0.25 -8.41
N GLY A 53 16.63 0.89 -8.74
CA GLY A 53 16.33 1.65 -9.95
C GLY A 53 14.95 2.32 -9.95
N VAL A 54 14.37 2.56 -8.77
CA VAL A 54 13.04 3.17 -8.65
C VAL A 54 13.01 4.58 -9.27
N ARG A 55 12.11 4.75 -10.26
CA ARG A 55 11.92 6.01 -10.99
C ARG A 55 10.72 6.82 -10.53
N THR A 56 9.71 6.19 -9.97
CA THR A 56 8.50 6.90 -9.48
C THR A 56 8.20 6.51 -8.04
N VAL A 57 8.00 7.52 -7.21
CA VAL A 57 7.55 7.41 -5.82
C VAL A 57 6.14 7.98 -5.70
N ILE A 58 5.20 7.15 -5.27
CA ILE A 58 3.81 7.52 -4.99
C ILE A 58 3.64 7.56 -3.47
N ASP A 59 3.61 8.76 -2.90
CA ASP A 59 3.43 8.97 -1.45
C ASP A 59 1.94 9.16 -1.14
N LEU A 60 1.35 8.18 -0.46
CA LEU A 60 -0.08 8.17 -0.10
C LEU A 60 -0.38 8.93 1.20
N ARG A 61 0.64 9.55 1.81
CA ARG A 61 0.49 10.25 3.08
C ARG A 61 -0.24 11.56 2.92
N TYR A 62 -0.77 12.02 4.04
CA TYR A 62 -1.25 13.38 4.16
C TYR A 62 -0.12 14.40 4.01
N PRO A 63 -0.40 15.60 3.48
CA PRO A 63 0.58 16.68 3.41
C PRO A 63 1.22 17.01 4.77
N TRP A 64 0.46 16.98 5.87
CA TRP A 64 1.00 17.26 7.21
C TRP A 64 1.90 16.14 7.75
N GLU A 65 1.68 14.88 7.36
CA GLU A 65 2.62 13.79 7.69
C GLU A 65 3.95 14.00 6.97
N ILE A 66 3.91 14.47 5.73
CA ILE A 66 5.09 14.79 4.92
C ILE A 66 5.83 16.00 5.50
N GLU A 67 5.11 17.06 5.88
CA GLU A 67 5.70 18.23 6.53
C GLU A 67 6.40 17.85 7.84
N ALA A 68 5.75 17.01 8.67
CA ALA A 68 6.28 16.62 9.97
C ALA A 68 7.44 15.60 9.90
N LYS A 69 7.46 14.72 8.90
CA LYS A 69 8.39 13.56 8.83
C LYS A 69 9.30 13.54 7.61
N GLY A 70 9.16 14.52 6.72
CA GLY A 70 9.87 14.59 5.45
C GLY A 70 9.33 13.65 4.38
N ARG A 71 9.81 13.84 3.16
CA ARG A 71 9.63 12.95 2.00
C ARG A 71 10.86 12.08 1.78
N VAL A 72 10.79 11.17 0.80
CA VAL A 72 11.95 10.42 0.30
C VAL A 72 13.12 11.37 -0.02
N PRO A 73 14.38 10.99 0.25
CA PRO A 73 15.54 11.76 -0.21
C PRO A 73 15.52 12.00 -1.71
N GLU A 74 15.98 13.17 -2.16
CA GLU A 74 15.98 13.51 -3.58
C GLU A 74 17.02 12.67 -4.36
N SER A 75 16.64 12.23 -5.55
CA SER A 75 17.51 11.51 -6.47
C SER A 75 17.27 11.98 -7.91
N ALA A 76 18.34 12.07 -8.70
CA ALA A 76 18.26 12.55 -10.07
C ALA A 76 17.42 11.60 -10.94
N GLY A 77 16.44 12.16 -11.64
CA GLY A 77 15.55 11.39 -12.52
C GLY A 77 14.56 10.49 -11.77
N GLN A 78 14.27 10.80 -10.51
CA GLN A 78 13.15 10.21 -9.77
C GLN A 78 11.99 11.21 -9.72
N THR A 79 10.83 10.76 -10.17
CA THR A 79 9.56 11.48 -10.05
C THR A 79 8.94 11.19 -8.68
N TYR A 80 8.50 12.24 -7.99
CA TYR A 80 7.78 12.14 -6.73
C TYR A 80 6.38 12.72 -6.89
N VAL A 81 5.36 11.95 -6.51
CA VAL A 81 3.95 12.38 -6.54
C VAL A 81 3.32 12.09 -5.18
N ASN A 82 2.68 13.09 -4.58
CA ASN A 82 1.87 12.89 -3.37
C ASN A 82 0.40 12.76 -3.76
N LEU A 83 -0.20 11.62 -3.45
CA LEU A 83 -1.61 11.30 -3.70
C LEU A 83 -2.26 10.95 -2.35
N SER A 84 -2.69 11.97 -1.60
CA SER A 84 -3.23 11.82 -0.24
C SER A 84 -4.60 11.14 -0.24
N VAL A 85 -4.62 9.82 -0.35
CA VAL A 85 -5.81 9.00 -0.64
C VAL A 85 -6.83 8.89 0.50
N GLU A 86 -6.42 9.09 1.75
CA GLU A 86 -7.33 9.05 2.90
C GLU A 86 -7.86 10.45 3.18
N HIS A 87 -9.16 10.65 3.28
CA HIS A 87 -9.74 12.00 3.51
C HIS A 87 -10.28 12.21 4.92
N ARG A 88 -10.33 11.14 5.72
CA ARG A 88 -10.86 11.14 7.08
C ARG A 88 -9.80 10.67 8.05
N PRO A 89 -8.96 11.58 8.60
CA PRO A 89 -7.89 11.19 9.50
C PRO A 89 -8.44 10.65 10.81
N TYR A 90 -7.79 9.62 11.34
CA TYR A 90 -8.09 9.06 12.65
C TYR A 90 -6.80 8.65 13.36
N ASP A 91 -6.78 8.74 14.69
CA ASP A 91 -5.66 8.26 15.50
C ASP A 91 -5.92 6.82 15.92
N GLN A 92 -5.23 5.87 15.28
CA GLN A 92 -5.34 4.45 15.60
C GLN A 92 -5.06 4.14 17.07
N ALA A 93 -4.18 4.89 17.73
CA ALA A 93 -3.84 4.64 19.13
C ALA A 93 -4.98 5.00 20.09
N GLU A 94 -5.93 5.84 19.64
CA GLU A 94 -7.04 6.35 20.44
C GLU A 94 -8.38 5.66 20.13
N ILE A 95 -8.41 4.70 19.18
CA ILE A 95 -9.61 3.92 18.87
C ILE A 95 -10.12 3.21 20.12
N ASP A 96 -11.45 3.17 20.30
CA ASP A 96 -12.11 2.46 21.38
C ASP A 96 -11.73 0.96 21.34
N PRO A 97 -11.06 0.43 22.39
CA PRO A 97 -10.65 -0.98 22.44
C PRO A 97 -11.82 -1.96 22.53
N GLY A 98 -13.05 -1.49 22.78
CA GLY A 98 -14.26 -2.32 22.76
C GLY A 98 -14.79 -2.63 21.35
N LEU A 99 -14.31 -1.94 20.31
CA LEU A 99 -14.68 -2.20 18.92
C LEU A 99 -14.00 -3.45 18.39
N ASP A 100 -14.66 -4.16 17.45
CA ASP A 100 -13.99 -5.18 16.63
C ASP A 100 -12.90 -4.50 15.79
N PRO A 101 -11.61 -4.77 16.06
CA PRO A 101 -10.52 -4.06 15.40
C PRO A 101 -10.46 -4.34 13.89
N TRP A 102 -10.89 -5.52 13.44
CA TRP A 102 -10.74 -5.95 12.06
C TRP A 102 -11.86 -5.38 11.19
N ARG A 103 -13.11 -5.48 11.67
CA ARG A 103 -14.25 -4.84 11.02
C ARG A 103 -14.08 -3.32 10.98
N TYR A 104 -13.64 -2.71 12.07
CA TYR A 104 -13.41 -1.27 12.12
C TYR A 104 -12.36 -0.83 11.09
N LEU A 105 -11.23 -1.54 10.97
CA LEU A 105 -10.23 -1.25 9.95
C LEU A 105 -10.78 -1.43 8.52
N ALA A 106 -11.52 -2.51 8.27
CA ALA A 106 -12.14 -2.75 6.97
C ALA A 106 -13.12 -1.60 6.61
N ASP A 107 -13.88 -1.09 7.58
CA ASP A 107 -14.73 0.10 7.39
C ASP A 107 -13.92 1.35 7.02
N ARG A 108 -12.77 1.58 7.68
CA ARG A 108 -11.88 2.69 7.32
C ARG A 108 -11.34 2.53 5.89
N TYR A 109 -11.02 1.30 5.47
CA TYR A 109 -10.54 1.03 4.10
C TYR A 109 -11.65 1.30 3.07
N ALA A 110 -12.89 0.92 3.39
CA ALA A 110 -14.04 1.22 2.55
C ALA A 110 -14.27 2.73 2.41
N GLU A 111 -14.09 3.52 3.48
CA GLU A 111 -14.15 4.98 3.41
C GLU A 111 -13.06 5.58 2.50
N VAL A 112 -11.82 5.07 2.60
CA VAL A 112 -10.72 5.48 1.72
C VAL A 112 -11.02 5.13 0.26
N ALA A 113 -11.53 3.92 0.00
CA ALA A 113 -11.92 3.49 -1.34
C ALA A 113 -13.07 4.34 -1.92
N LEU A 114 -13.96 4.83 -1.06
CA LEU A 114 -15.07 5.69 -1.47
C LEU A 114 -14.59 7.11 -1.77
N ASP A 115 -13.91 7.74 -0.82
CA ASP A 115 -13.60 9.16 -0.86
C ASP A 115 -12.34 9.48 -1.69
N GLY A 116 -11.35 8.58 -1.71
CA GLY A 116 -10.05 8.73 -2.38
C GLY A 116 -10.02 8.20 -3.82
N ALA A 117 -11.19 8.10 -4.47
CA ALA A 117 -11.33 7.51 -5.81
C ALA A 117 -10.45 8.21 -6.86
N GLU A 118 -10.31 9.53 -6.80
CA GLU A 118 -9.49 10.30 -7.73
C GLU A 118 -7.99 10.01 -7.55
N GLU A 119 -7.50 9.96 -6.32
CA GLU A 119 -6.12 9.62 -5.99
C GLU A 119 -5.79 8.16 -6.36
N LEU A 120 -6.73 7.23 -6.15
CA LEU A 120 -6.59 5.84 -6.57
C LEU A 120 -6.51 5.73 -8.09
N LYS A 121 -7.32 6.49 -8.83
CA LYS A 121 -7.25 6.56 -10.28
C LYS A 121 -5.88 7.05 -10.75
N GLN A 122 -5.41 8.18 -10.23
CA GLN A 122 -4.12 8.74 -10.58
C GLN A 122 -2.96 7.79 -10.23
N ALA A 123 -3.05 7.08 -9.09
CA ALA A 123 -2.05 6.07 -8.73
C ALA A 123 -2.03 4.92 -9.75
N LEU A 124 -3.19 4.41 -10.17
CA LEU A 124 -3.28 3.36 -11.19
C LEU A 124 -2.77 3.84 -12.56
N GLU A 125 -3.03 5.10 -12.93
CA GLU A 125 -2.53 5.72 -14.16
C GLU A 125 -1.00 5.83 -14.15
N LEU A 126 -0.40 6.31 -13.05
CA LEU A 126 1.06 6.33 -12.87
C LEU A 126 1.65 4.93 -12.98
N ILE A 127 1.04 3.95 -12.28
CA ILE A 127 1.53 2.57 -12.27
C ILE A 127 1.51 1.98 -13.70
N ALA A 128 0.45 2.22 -14.46
CA ALA A 128 0.29 1.73 -15.82
C ALA A 128 1.17 2.44 -16.85
N GLY A 129 1.60 3.67 -16.57
CA GLY A 129 2.35 4.54 -17.50
C GLY A 129 3.87 4.50 -17.35
N ALA A 130 4.42 3.62 -16.50
CA ALA A 130 5.84 3.69 -16.13
C ALA A 130 6.82 3.08 -17.16
N ASP A 131 6.34 2.54 -18.29
CA ASP A 131 7.17 1.98 -19.37
C ASP A 131 8.32 1.11 -18.84
N ASP A 132 7.99 0.03 -18.11
CA ASP A 132 8.92 -0.88 -17.43
C ASP A 132 9.75 -0.27 -16.27
N SER A 133 9.69 1.03 -16.00
CA SER A 133 10.45 1.63 -14.91
C SER A 133 9.94 1.17 -13.53
N PRO A 134 10.83 0.76 -12.60
CA PRO A 134 10.41 0.35 -11.27
C PRO A 134 9.77 1.50 -10.48
N GLN A 135 8.72 1.20 -9.73
CA GLN A 135 7.96 2.18 -8.95
C GLN A 135 7.78 1.70 -7.52
N VAL A 136 7.58 2.65 -6.60
CA VAL A 136 7.21 2.35 -5.22
C VAL A 136 6.04 3.22 -4.79
N PHE A 137 5.07 2.64 -4.09
CA PHE A 137 4.08 3.40 -3.35
C PHE A 137 4.17 3.12 -1.86
N HIS A 138 3.93 4.13 -1.04
CA HIS A 138 4.08 4.00 0.40
C HIS A 138 3.11 4.90 1.17
N CYS A 139 2.93 4.61 2.46
CA CYS A 139 2.29 5.50 3.42
C CYS A 139 3.20 5.66 4.65
N ALA A 140 2.66 5.87 5.85
CA ALA A 140 3.45 5.94 7.07
C ALA A 140 4.08 4.59 7.46
N SER A 141 3.27 3.54 7.57
CA SER A 141 3.66 2.18 7.99
C SER A 141 3.68 1.16 6.86
N GLY A 142 3.25 1.55 5.66
CA GLY A 142 3.10 0.63 4.52
C GLY A 142 1.98 -0.38 4.68
N LYS A 143 1.09 -0.18 5.68
CA LYS A 143 0.01 -1.10 6.05
C LYS A 143 -1.32 -0.74 5.39
N ASP A 144 -1.92 0.37 5.82
CA ASP A 144 -3.34 0.66 5.54
C ASP A 144 -3.57 1.18 4.12
N ARG A 145 -3.29 2.46 3.88
CA ARG A 145 -3.39 3.11 2.55
C ARG A 145 -2.62 2.34 1.47
N THR A 146 -1.42 1.87 1.81
CA THR A 146 -0.59 1.02 0.95
C THR A 146 -1.21 -0.35 0.72
N GLY A 147 -1.76 -1.01 1.74
CA GLY A 147 -2.40 -2.32 1.60
C GLY A 147 -3.64 -2.28 0.74
N LEU A 148 -4.45 -1.23 0.87
CA LEU A 148 -5.61 -0.98 0.02
C LEU A 148 -5.18 -0.86 -1.46
N LEU A 149 -4.21 0.00 -1.77
CA LEU A 149 -3.75 0.16 -3.15
C LEU A 149 -3.11 -1.14 -3.70
N ALA A 150 -2.33 -1.85 -2.90
CA ALA A 150 -1.76 -3.15 -3.29
C ALA A 150 -2.84 -4.17 -3.61
N ALA A 151 -3.86 -4.29 -2.76
CA ALA A 151 -4.97 -5.20 -2.99
C ALA A 151 -5.77 -4.83 -4.24
N LEU A 152 -5.99 -3.54 -4.50
CA LEU A 152 -6.65 -3.06 -5.71
C LEU A 152 -5.85 -3.42 -6.97
N VAL A 153 -4.54 -3.14 -6.99
CA VAL A 153 -3.66 -3.48 -8.11
C VAL A 153 -3.66 -4.99 -8.36
N LEU A 154 -3.40 -5.80 -7.34
CA LEU A 154 -3.37 -7.27 -7.48
C LEU A 154 -4.72 -7.84 -7.94
N SER A 155 -5.85 -7.28 -7.46
CA SER A 155 -7.19 -7.66 -7.93
C SER A 155 -7.38 -7.35 -9.43
N LEU A 156 -6.94 -6.17 -9.91
CA LEU A 156 -7.02 -5.79 -11.32
C LEU A 156 -6.08 -6.62 -12.21
N LEU A 157 -5.00 -7.14 -11.63
CA LEU A 157 -4.13 -8.14 -12.26
C LEU A 157 -4.70 -9.55 -12.24
N ASP A 158 -5.88 -9.78 -11.65
CA ASP A 158 -6.54 -11.08 -11.56
C ASP A 158 -5.76 -12.09 -10.68
N VAL A 159 -5.12 -11.58 -9.62
CA VAL A 159 -4.54 -12.40 -8.54
C VAL A 159 -5.65 -12.83 -7.58
N GLY A 160 -5.60 -14.08 -7.10
CA GLY A 160 -6.60 -14.63 -6.19
C GLY A 160 -6.62 -13.94 -4.83
N VAL A 161 -7.80 -13.90 -4.20
CA VAL A 161 -8.01 -13.26 -2.89
C VAL A 161 -7.12 -13.81 -1.78
N ASP A 162 -6.79 -15.10 -1.82
CA ASP A 162 -5.91 -15.73 -0.81
C ASP A 162 -4.48 -15.21 -0.90
N ASP A 163 -3.96 -15.03 -2.11
CA ASP A 163 -2.62 -14.47 -2.33
C ASP A 163 -2.57 -12.97 -1.95
N ILE A 164 -3.65 -12.23 -2.24
CA ILE A 164 -3.78 -10.82 -1.84
C ILE A 164 -3.83 -10.70 -0.31
N ALA A 165 -4.62 -11.55 0.35
CA ALA A 165 -4.71 -11.60 1.81
C ALA A 165 -3.36 -11.95 2.45
N ALA A 166 -2.68 -12.95 1.91
CA ALA A 166 -1.34 -13.32 2.35
C ALA A 166 -0.33 -12.17 2.15
N ASP A 167 -0.34 -11.44 1.03
CA ASP A 167 0.52 -10.24 0.84
C ASP A 167 0.25 -9.17 1.90
N PHE A 168 -1.03 -8.91 2.20
CA PHE A 168 -1.41 -7.95 3.22
C PHE A 168 -0.85 -8.36 4.59
N ALA A 169 -1.04 -9.64 4.96
CA ALA A 169 -0.61 -10.22 6.23
C ALA A 169 0.91 -10.28 6.41
N LEU A 170 1.70 -10.21 5.34
CA LEU A 170 3.15 -10.03 5.44
C LEU A 170 3.56 -8.79 6.24
N THR A 171 2.68 -7.79 6.34
CA THR A 171 2.89 -6.60 7.18
C THR A 171 3.01 -6.94 8.67
N GLU A 172 2.49 -8.09 9.14
CA GLU A 172 2.64 -8.53 10.53
C GLU A 172 4.11 -8.70 10.95
N LEU A 173 5.01 -8.95 9.99
CA LEU A 173 6.46 -9.01 10.25
C LEU A 173 7.04 -7.66 10.72
N ALA A 174 6.35 -6.55 10.44
CA ALA A 174 6.72 -5.21 10.85
C ALA A 174 6.08 -4.79 12.19
N THR A 175 5.07 -5.51 12.69
CA THR A 175 4.22 -5.10 13.83
C THR A 175 5.04 -4.70 15.05
N ASP A 176 5.95 -5.56 15.51
CA ASP A 176 6.73 -5.31 16.73
C ASP A 176 7.58 -4.04 16.62
N ARG A 177 8.16 -3.79 15.44
CA ARG A 177 8.97 -2.59 15.17
C ARG A 177 8.09 -1.35 15.09
N LEU A 178 6.90 -1.44 14.49
CA LEU A 178 5.94 -0.33 14.45
C LEU A 178 5.45 0.05 15.85
N ILE A 179 5.17 -0.93 16.72
CA ILE A 179 4.79 -0.69 18.11
C ILE A 179 5.96 -0.04 18.88
N ALA A 180 7.18 -0.53 18.69
CA ALA A 180 8.37 0.05 19.32
C ALA A 180 8.62 1.50 18.88
N ASP A 181 8.53 1.79 17.58
CA ASP A 181 8.66 3.15 17.02
C ASP A 181 7.58 4.08 17.58
N TRP A 182 6.34 3.61 17.68
CA TRP A 182 5.25 4.40 18.25
C TRP A 182 5.50 4.72 19.72
N ALA A 183 5.93 3.74 20.52
CA ALA A 183 6.21 3.93 21.93
C ALA A 183 7.39 4.90 22.15
N ALA A 184 8.43 4.81 21.33
CA ALA A 184 9.57 5.73 21.37
C ALA A 184 9.17 7.17 21.02
N ALA A 185 8.26 7.34 20.06
CA ALA A 185 7.75 8.65 19.67
C ALA A 185 6.76 9.27 20.67
N HIS A 186 6.13 8.45 21.53
CA HIS A 186 5.07 8.88 22.44
C HIS A 186 5.28 8.37 23.88
N PRO A 187 6.38 8.78 24.56
CA PRO A 187 6.77 8.21 25.85
C PRO A 187 5.75 8.46 26.98
N THR A 188 4.82 9.41 26.79
CA THR A 188 3.77 9.77 27.77
C THR A 188 2.39 9.21 27.42
N ARG A 189 2.25 8.50 26.29
CA ARG A 189 0.96 7.93 25.84
C ARG A 189 0.98 6.40 26.00
N THR A 190 -0.20 5.83 26.23
CA THR A 190 -0.39 4.38 26.28
C THR A 190 -1.13 3.93 25.03
N LEU A 191 -0.61 2.90 24.36
CA LEU A 191 -1.28 2.30 23.22
C LEU A 191 -2.47 1.48 23.72
N ARG A 192 -3.69 1.94 23.43
CA ARG A 192 -4.91 1.29 23.95
C ARG A 192 -5.51 0.28 22.98
N TRP A 193 -5.36 0.52 21.69
CA TRP A 193 -6.05 -0.27 20.68
C TRP A 193 -5.25 -1.53 20.28
N PRO A 194 -5.84 -2.74 20.42
CA PRO A 194 -5.13 -4.00 20.15
C PRO A 194 -4.85 -4.25 18.66
N GLY A 195 -5.52 -3.55 17.75
CA GLY A 195 -5.31 -3.64 16.31
C GLY A 195 -4.13 -2.81 15.79
N TYR A 196 -3.46 -2.04 16.65
CA TYR A 196 -2.37 -1.17 16.22
C TYR A 196 -1.18 -1.97 15.67
N GLY A 197 -0.68 -1.57 14.50
CA GLY A 197 0.39 -2.29 13.80
C GLY A 197 -0.04 -3.60 13.14
N ARG A 198 -1.11 -4.25 13.64
CA ARG A 198 -1.63 -5.54 13.16
C ARG A 198 -2.25 -5.45 11.77
N ALA A 199 -2.10 -6.53 11.00
CA ALA A 199 -2.56 -6.67 9.63
C ALA A 199 -3.07 -8.09 9.34
N PRO A 200 -4.03 -8.64 10.10
CA PRO A 200 -4.54 -9.98 9.80
C PRO A 200 -5.26 -10.00 8.45
N GLU A 201 -5.24 -11.16 7.79
CA GLU A 201 -5.90 -11.39 6.50
C GLU A 201 -7.36 -10.94 6.48
N ASP A 202 -8.07 -11.11 7.60
CA ASP A 202 -9.49 -10.79 7.75
C ASP A 202 -9.81 -9.34 7.37
N VAL A 203 -8.92 -8.38 7.66
CA VAL A 203 -9.14 -6.96 7.34
C VAL A 203 -9.29 -6.77 5.84
N ILE A 204 -8.35 -7.29 5.05
CA ILE A 204 -8.39 -7.11 3.60
C ILE A 204 -9.44 -7.99 2.93
N ARG A 205 -9.73 -9.18 3.50
CA ARG A 205 -10.81 -10.04 3.03
C ARG A 205 -12.18 -9.38 3.21
N LEU A 206 -12.44 -8.80 4.39
CA LEU A 206 -13.67 -8.04 4.65
C LEU A 206 -13.80 -6.87 3.67
N PHE A 207 -12.74 -6.08 3.49
CA PHE A 207 -12.72 -4.97 2.55
C PHE A 207 -13.04 -5.40 1.10
N LEU A 208 -12.36 -6.43 0.58
CA LEU A 208 -12.60 -6.93 -0.78
C LEU A 208 -13.99 -7.56 -0.92
N SER A 209 -14.49 -8.21 0.12
CA SER A 209 -15.85 -8.74 0.18
C SER A 209 -16.88 -7.60 0.09
N ASP A 210 -16.70 -6.53 0.85
CA ASP A 210 -17.63 -5.39 0.84
C ASP A 210 -17.66 -4.72 -0.53
N LEU A 211 -16.49 -4.49 -1.14
CA LEU A 211 -16.42 -3.98 -2.52
C LEU A 211 -17.18 -4.89 -3.49
N THR A 212 -17.00 -6.20 -3.37
CA THR A 212 -17.68 -7.18 -4.22
C THR A 212 -19.18 -7.18 -3.99
N THR A 213 -19.63 -7.11 -2.74
CA THR A 213 -21.06 -7.02 -2.38
C THR A 213 -21.71 -5.75 -2.92
N THR A 214 -21.03 -4.59 -2.84
CA THR A 214 -21.59 -3.31 -3.28
C THR A 214 -21.55 -3.13 -4.80
N TYR A 215 -20.46 -3.50 -5.46
CA TYR A 215 -20.22 -3.17 -6.88
C TYR A 215 -20.34 -4.36 -7.83
N GLY A 216 -20.36 -5.59 -7.30
CA GLY A 216 -20.38 -6.87 -8.04
C GLY A 216 -19.00 -7.51 -8.18
N SER A 217 -17.93 -6.70 -8.24
CA SER A 217 -16.54 -7.13 -8.21
C SER A 217 -15.62 -5.95 -7.90
N VAL A 218 -14.35 -6.22 -7.56
CA VAL A 218 -13.33 -5.16 -7.41
C VAL A 218 -13.07 -4.45 -8.74
N ARG A 219 -13.14 -5.17 -9.87
CA ARG A 219 -13.06 -4.56 -11.21
C ARG A 219 -14.21 -3.58 -11.43
N ASP A 220 -15.43 -3.98 -11.09
CA ASP A 220 -16.62 -3.15 -11.24
C ASP A 220 -16.56 -1.92 -10.34
N TYR A 221 -16.03 -2.04 -9.13
CA TYR A 221 -15.71 -0.89 -8.28
C TYR A 221 -14.74 0.07 -9.00
N ALA A 222 -13.65 -0.47 -9.57
CA ALA A 222 -12.66 0.35 -10.26
C ALA A 222 -13.29 1.08 -11.47
N VAL A 223 -14.08 0.37 -12.28
CA VAL A 223 -14.69 0.97 -13.48
C VAL A 223 -15.80 1.97 -13.13
N LYS A 224 -16.71 1.59 -12.22
CA LYS A 224 -17.93 2.38 -11.96
C LYS A 224 -17.71 3.51 -10.96
N HIS A 225 -16.80 3.35 -10.00
CA HIS A 225 -16.57 4.31 -8.92
C HIS A 225 -15.26 5.06 -9.07
N VAL A 226 -14.15 4.34 -9.26
CA VAL A 226 -12.82 4.96 -9.47
C VAL A 226 -12.74 5.62 -10.85
N GLY A 227 -13.53 5.16 -11.82
CA GLY A 227 -13.57 5.72 -13.16
C GLY A 227 -12.34 5.35 -14.00
N VAL A 228 -11.80 4.14 -13.79
CA VAL A 228 -10.78 3.55 -14.67
C VAL A 228 -11.43 2.84 -15.85
N ASP A 229 -10.86 2.98 -17.04
CA ASP A 229 -11.33 2.27 -18.23
C ASP A 229 -10.62 0.93 -18.44
N ASP A 230 -11.19 0.09 -19.30
CA ASP A 230 -10.61 -1.21 -19.64
C ASP A 230 -9.20 -1.07 -20.24
N ALA A 231 -8.96 0.02 -20.98
CA ALA A 231 -7.66 0.30 -21.58
C ALA A 231 -6.56 0.52 -20.52
N LEU A 232 -6.87 1.19 -19.42
CA LEU A 232 -5.94 1.35 -18.30
C LEU A 232 -5.67 0.00 -17.62
N ILE A 233 -6.71 -0.82 -17.40
CA ILE A 233 -6.55 -2.15 -16.80
C ILE A 233 -5.69 -3.05 -17.70
N ASP A 234 -5.89 -3.01 -19.01
CA ASP A 234 -5.08 -3.76 -19.96
C ASP A 234 -3.63 -3.29 -20.01
N ARG A 235 -3.39 -1.98 -19.87
CA ARG A 235 -2.03 -1.43 -19.70
C ARG A 235 -1.37 -1.92 -18.42
N LEU A 236 -2.07 -1.91 -17.28
CA LEU A 236 -1.58 -2.48 -16.01
C LEU A 236 -1.15 -3.94 -16.20
N ARG A 237 -2.03 -4.76 -16.80
CA ARG A 237 -1.76 -6.17 -17.08
C ARG A 237 -0.56 -6.36 -18.00
N THR A 238 -0.43 -5.53 -19.04
CA THR A 238 0.69 -5.57 -19.99
C THR A 238 2.03 -5.22 -19.33
N GLN A 239 2.02 -4.20 -18.48
CA GLN A 239 3.23 -3.72 -17.79
C GLN A 239 3.67 -4.64 -16.66
N LEU A 240 2.72 -5.24 -15.93
CA LEU A 240 2.99 -5.96 -14.70
C LEU A 240 2.93 -7.48 -14.82
N LEU A 241 2.51 -8.07 -15.94
CA LEU A 241 2.41 -9.54 -16.07
C LEU A 241 3.39 -10.12 -17.12
N VAL A 242 3.93 -11.31 -16.83
CA VAL A 242 4.71 -12.18 -17.74
C VAL A 242 4.13 -13.58 -17.82
#